data_AF-A0AAV5X561-F1
#
_entry.id   AF-A0AAV5X561-F1
#
_cell.length_a   1.000
_cell.length_b   1.000
_cell.length_c   1.000
_cell.angle_alpha   90.00
_cell.angle_beta   90.00
_cell.angle_gamma   90.00
#
_symmetry.space_group_name_H-M   'P 1'
#
loop_
_entity.id
_entity.type
_entity.pdbx_description
1 polymer ?
#
loop_
_entity_poly.entity_id
_entity_poly.type
_entity_poly.pdbx_seq_one_letter_code
_entity_poly.pdbx_strand_id
1 'polypeptide(L)' 'MVERKTVPAYGNCDIAIATEQMSDGKWAVVTTITESTGTAQRNIDLPVPKQRFDSQAEAEEYGIRTAREWIDQNMPKVA' A
#
# COMPACT_ATOMS: atom_id res chain seq x y z
N MET A 1 -17.55 -3.76 -3.44
CA MET A 1 -16.96 -4.66 -2.44
C MET A 1 -15.63 -4.05 -2.01
N VAL A 2 -15.28 -4.08 -0.72
CA VAL A 2 -13.99 -3.55 -0.22
C VAL A 2 -13.28 -4.66 0.54
N GLU A 3 -12.02 -4.92 0.18
CA GLU A 3 -11.12 -5.82 0.91
C GLU A 3 -9.98 -5.02 1.52
N ARG A 4 -9.54 -5.39 2.73
CA ARG A 4 -8.42 -4.76 3.41
C ARG A 4 -7.44 -5.81 3.89
N LYS A 5 -6.15 -5.53 3.74
CA LYS A 5 -5.09 -6.38 4.28
C LYS A 5 -3.89 -5.57 4.71
N THR A 6 -3.14 -6.13 5.64
CA THR A 6 -1.83 -5.62 6.04
C THR A 6 -0.78 -6.65 5.66
N VAL A 7 0.28 -6.21 5.00
CA VAL A 7 1.44 -7.04 4.69
C VAL A 7 2.68 -6.47 5.37
N PRO A 8 3.51 -7.32 6.00
CA PRO A 8 4.76 -6.86 6.59
C PRO A 8 5.71 -6.35 5.50
N ALA A 9 6.43 -5.28 5.79
CA ALA A 9 7.52 -4.76 4.97
C ALA A 9 8.81 -4.61 5.80
N TYR A 10 9.88 -4.15 5.16
CA TYR A 10 11.18 -3.96 5.80
C TYR A 10 11.26 -2.59 6.50
N GLY A 11 12.21 -2.44 7.41
CA GLY A 11 12.50 -1.14 8.06
C GLY A 11 11.39 -0.64 8.99
N ASN A 12 10.93 -1.51 9.91
CA ASN A 12 9.81 -1.25 10.83
C ASN A 12 8.53 -0.74 10.16
N CYS A 13 8.35 -1.02 8.88
CA CYS A 13 7.18 -0.61 8.11
C CYS A 13 6.22 -1.79 7.92
N ASP A 14 4.93 -1.50 8.02
CA ASP A 14 3.85 -2.34 7.50
C ASP A 14 3.18 -1.63 6.32
N ILE A 15 2.60 -2.39 5.40
CA ILE A 15 1.84 -1.85 4.27
C ILE A 15 0.38 -2.25 4.42
N ALA A 16 -0.49 -1.26 4.63
CA ALA A 16 -1.94 -1.42 4.57
C ALA A 16 -2.43 -1.18 3.14
N ILE A 17 -3.18 -2.15 2.62
CA ILE A 17 -3.79 -2.12 1.29
C ILE A 17 -5.30 -2.22 1.44
N ALA A 18 -6.02 -1.31 0.78
CA ALA A 18 -7.46 -1.42 0.58
C ALA A 18 -7.74 -1.51 -0.92
N THR A 19 -8.40 -2.58 -1.36
CA THR A 19 -8.90 -2.71 -2.73
C THR A 19 -10.42 -2.57 -2.74
N GLU A 20 -10.93 -1.84 -3.72
CA GLU A 20 -12.36 -1.58 -3.85
C GLU A 20 -12.81 -1.86 -5.29
N GLN A 21 -13.87 -2.66 -5.43
CA GLN A 21 -14.56 -2.81 -6.70
C GLN A 21 -15.50 -1.62 -6.92
N MET A 22 -15.26 -0.90 -8.00
CA MET A 22 -15.99 0.29 -8.41
C MET A 22 -17.28 -0.05 -9.17
N SER A 23 -18.11 0.96 -9.44
CA SER A 23 -19.41 0.78 -10.14
C SER A 23 -19.28 0.29 -11.59
N ASP A 24 -18.12 0.46 -12.21
CA ASP A 24 -17.80 -0.04 -13.55
C ASP A 24 -17.28 -1.50 -13.54
N GLY A 25 -17.26 -2.14 -12.37
CA GLY A 25 -16.76 -3.50 -12.17
C GLY A 25 -15.23 -3.61 -12.10
N LYS A 26 -14.50 -2.52 -12.36
CA LYS A 26 -13.04 -2.45 -12.22
C LYS A 26 -12.65 -2.21 -10.77
N TRP A 27 -11.37 -2.39 -10.48
CA TRP A 27 -10.83 -2.26 -9.13
C TRP A 27 -10.01 -0.99 -8.97
N ALA A 28 -10.03 -0.43 -7.77
CA ALA A 28 -9.16 0.64 -7.29
C ALA A 28 -8.35 0.14 -6.09
N VAL A 29 -7.23 0.82 -5.81
CA VAL A 29 -6.38 0.53 -4.66
C VAL A 29 -5.99 1.81 -3.93
N VAL A 30 -6.01 1.75 -2.60
CA VAL A 30 -5.41 2.74 -1.71
C VAL A 30 -4.34 2.03 -0.89
N THR A 31 -3.19 2.69 -0.74
CA THR A 31 -2.04 2.15 -0.03
C THR A 31 -1.55 3.14 1.03
N THR A 32 -1.39 2.65 2.25
CA THR A 32 -0.79 3.39 3.36
C THR A 32 0.39 2.59 3.90
N ILE A 33 1.52 3.25 4.13
CA ILE A 33 2.65 2.68 4.85
C ILE A 33 2.55 3.12 6.31
N THR A 34 2.64 2.17 7.24
CA THR A 34 2.75 2.46 8.67
C THR A 34 4.19 2.20 9.10
N GLU A 35 4.94 3.27 9.36
CA GLU A 35 6.26 3.22 9.98
C GLU A 35 6.10 3.21 11.50
N SER A 36 6.66 2.20 12.17
CA SER A 36 6.69 2.11 13.62
C SER A 36 8.09 2.36 14.17
N THR A 37 8.17 3.10 15.26
CA THR A 37 9.35 3.21 16.12
C THR A 37 9.02 2.61 17.48
N GLY A 38 10.02 2.47 18.35
CA GLY A 38 9.79 1.93 19.70
C GLY A 38 8.77 2.71 20.54
N THR A 39 8.47 3.98 20.18
CA THR A 39 7.59 4.86 20.96
C THR A 39 6.50 5.57 20.15
N ALA A 40 6.51 5.47 18.82
CA ALA A 40 5.60 6.22 17.96
C ALA A 40 5.30 5.48 16.64
N GLN A 41 4.17 5.81 16.03
CA GLN A 41 3.81 5.36 14.69
C GLN A 41 3.54 6.55 13.77
N ARG A 42 3.87 6.38 12.50
CA ARG A 42 3.62 7.34 11.43
C ARG A 42 2.94 6.63 10.27
N ASN A 43 1.81 7.18 9.82
CA ASN A 43 1.16 6.74 8.58
C ASN A 43 1.58 7.63 7.42
N ILE A 44 1.86 7.02 6.28
CA ILE A 44 2.25 7.66 5.03
C ILE A 44 1.31 7.16 3.94
N ASP A 45 0.35 7.99 3.56
CA ASP A 45 -0.57 7.68 2.47
C ASP A 45 0.10 7.91 1.13
N LEU A 46 0.06 6.90 0.25
CA LEU A 46 0.60 7.01 -1.10
C LEU A 46 -0.42 7.66 -2.04
N PRO A 47 0.03 8.35 -3.10
CA PRO A 47 -0.86 8.89 -4.12
C PRO A 47 -1.78 7.82 -4.70
N VAL A 48 -3.08 8.07 -4.69
CA VAL A 48 -4.07 7.15 -5.27
C VAL A 48 -3.94 7.15 -6.80
N PRO A 49 -3.69 5.99 -7.43
CA PRO A 49 -3.55 5.93 -8.88
C PRO A 49 -4.88 6.26 -9.58
N LYS A 50 -4.80 6.98 -10.70
CA LYS A 50 -5.97 7.22 -11.56
C LYS A 50 -6.38 5.99 -12.36
N GLN A 51 -5.48 5.01 -12.53
CA GLN A 51 -5.79 3.79 -13.26
C GLN A 51 -6.81 2.95 -12.51
N ARG A 52 -7.55 2.15 -13.27
CA ARG A 52 -8.47 1.13 -12.79
C ARG A 52 -7.94 -0.22 -13.23
N PHE A 53 -8.08 -1.23 -12.39
CA PHE A 53 -7.53 -2.57 -12.59
C PHE A 53 -8.63 -3.55 -12.99
N ASP A 54 -8.26 -4.58 -13.75
CA ASP A 54 -9.23 -5.57 -14.23
C ASP A 54 -9.62 -6.58 -13.15
N SER A 55 -8.76 -6.75 -12.13
CA SER A 55 -9.01 -7.65 -11.01
C SER A 55 -8.54 -7.07 -9.67
N GLN A 56 -9.08 -7.63 -8.59
CA GLN A 56 -8.65 -7.32 -7.22
C GLN A 56 -7.17 -7.62 -7.02
N ALA A 57 -6.71 -8.78 -7.51
CA ALA A 57 -5.32 -9.23 -7.37
C ALA A 57 -4.34 -8.27 -8.05
N GLU A 58 -4.68 -7.77 -9.23
CA GLU A 58 -3.86 -6.79 -9.95
C GLU A 58 -3.76 -5.45 -9.20
N ALA A 59 -4.89 -4.96 -8.67
CA ALA A 59 -4.94 -3.75 -7.85
C ALA A 59 -4.08 -3.89 -6.58
N GLU A 60 -4.18 -5.05 -5.94
CA GLU A 60 -3.42 -5.42 -4.76
C GLU A 60 -1.90 -5.50 -5.02
N GLU A 61 -1.49 -6.20 -6.07
CA GLU A 61 -0.08 -6.32 -6.48
C GLU A 61 0.52 -4.96 -6.79
N TYR A 62 -0.23 -4.09 -7.48
CA TYR A 62 0.18 -2.71 -7.73
C TYR A 62 0.42 -1.96 -6.42
N GLY A 63 -0.54 -2.01 -5.49
CA GLY A 63 -0.43 -1.30 -4.21
C GLY A 63 0.79 -1.74 -3.40
N ILE A 64 1.06 -3.05 -3.33
CA ILE A 64 2.24 -3.60 -2.64
C ILE A 64 3.53 -3.15 -3.32
N ARG A 65 3.60 -3.26 -4.65
CA ARG A 65 4.80 -2.90 -5.41
C ARG A 65 5.13 -1.42 -5.23
N THR A 66 4.15 -0.52 -5.37
CA THR A 66 4.36 0.92 -5.20
C THR A 66 4.77 1.29 -3.78
N ALA A 67 4.23 0.64 -2.74
CA ALA A 67 4.70 0.85 -1.38
C ALA A 67 6.14 0.41 -1.18
N ARG A 68 6.52 -0.77 -1.68
CA ARG A 68 7.92 -1.23 -1.59
C ARG A 68 8.87 -0.28 -2.32
N GLU A 69 8.53 0.14 -3.54
CA GLU A 69 9.31 1.13 -4.29
C GLU A 69 9.48 2.44 -3.50
N TRP A 70 8.41 2.90 -2.82
CA TRP A 70 8.48 4.10 -1.98
C TRP A 70 9.39 3.89 -0.77
N ILE A 71 9.24 2.78 -0.04
CA ILE A 71 10.07 2.49 1.14
C ILE A 71 11.55 2.41 0.74
N ASP A 72 11.88 1.77 -0.39
CA ASP A 72 13.26 1.61 -0.89
C ASP A 72 13.94 2.96 -1.19
N GLN A 73 13.15 3.94 -1.61
CA GLN A 73 13.61 5.27 -2.00
C GLN A 73 13.67 6.25 -0.82
N ASN A 74 12.77 6.11 0.16
CA ASN A 74 12.53 7.15 1.17
C ASN A 74 12.96 6.73 2.58
N MET A 75 13.05 5.43 2.86
CA MET A 75 13.40 4.95 4.19
C MET A 75 14.91 4.76 4.36
N PRO A 76 15.45 5.00 5.57
CA PRO A 76 16.82 4.67 5.88
C PRO A 76 17.08 3.20 5.60
N LYS A 77 18.06 2.93 4.73
CA LYS A 77 18.59 1.58 4.55
C LYS A 77 19.39 1.28 5.80
N VAL A 78 18.95 0.29 6.58
CA VAL A 78 19.75 -0.20 7.70
C VAL A 78 21.07 -0.68 7.11
N ALA A 79 22.17 -0.05 7.50
CA ALA A 79 23.53 -0.37 7.02
C ALA A 79 24.02 -1.70 7.62
#